data_AF-A0A2A5B958-F1
#
_entry.id   AF-A0A2A5B958-F1
#
_cell.length_a   1.000
_cell.length_b   1.000
_cell.length_c   1.000
_cell.angle_alpha   90.00
_cell.angle_beta   90.00
_cell.angle_gamma   90.00
#
_symmetry.space_group_name_H-M   'P 1'
#
loop_
_entity.id
_entity.type
_entity.pdbx_description
1 polymer ?
#
loop_
_entity_poly.entity_id
_entity_poly.type
_entity_poly.pdbx_seq_one_letter_code
_entity_poly.pdbx_strand_id
1 'polypeptide(L)'
;MKSPFYSTSRFPKTCVNTGHSASTCIKSTRISRTGIISAALLILCVSISSAGAQPSNPLGADARAASIGGVIFRAQCATCHGADAKGISSIETPDLTLLWTQAGISDGSVFESIKQGVPGSIMPAHGFPDTELWMLVSYLRSISVAGSSTPFTGDELNGRKLFNANCGQCHRVDGAGGSLGPSLTGITSRRSQELLSNSVRDSNALIARGYKPISFRNSENKLVQGVIKSEDAFSIQIMELNQKLSAFMKSDIAQINRDVSSVMPSFSVAELSDSELSDILSFLNTTR
;
A
#
# COMPACT_ATOMS: atom_id res chain seq x y z
N MET A 1 10.52 6.53 58.22
CA MET A 1 10.01 7.22 59.43
C MET A 1 10.78 8.52 59.61
N LYS A 2 10.05 9.63 59.74
CA LYS A 2 10.42 10.96 60.24
C LYS A 2 11.34 11.88 59.39
N SER A 3 10.61 12.75 58.70
CA SER A 3 10.83 14.15 58.30
C SER A 3 11.22 15.09 59.49
N PRO A 4 11.20 16.45 59.38
CA PRO A 4 12.27 17.36 58.92
C PRO A 4 12.41 18.61 59.86
N PHE A 5 12.84 19.76 59.32
CA PHE A 5 12.76 21.17 59.80
C PHE A 5 13.95 21.80 60.54
N TYR A 6 14.44 22.93 59.99
CA TYR A 6 14.44 24.32 60.50
C TYR A 6 15.35 25.15 59.56
N SER A 7 15.30 26.48 59.36
CA SER A 7 14.35 27.59 59.48
C SER A 7 15.18 28.88 59.26
N THR A 8 14.66 29.83 58.47
CA THR A 8 14.72 31.32 58.53
C THR A 8 16.00 32.04 59.06
N SER A 9 16.55 33.09 58.44
CA SER A 9 16.11 34.51 58.40
C SER A 9 17.35 35.37 57.98
N ARG A 10 17.33 36.34 57.04
CA ARG A 10 16.75 37.72 56.97
C ARG A 10 17.69 38.86 57.47
N PHE A 11 18.34 39.56 56.51
CA PHE A 11 18.78 41.01 56.44
C PHE A 11 19.75 41.59 57.52
N PRO A 12 20.37 42.82 57.39
CA PRO A 12 20.17 43.92 56.40
C PRO A 12 21.42 44.69 55.84
N LYS A 13 21.14 45.46 54.76
CA LYS A 13 21.54 46.84 54.35
C LYS A 13 22.88 47.47 54.79
N THR A 14 23.59 48.08 53.83
CA THR A 14 24.04 49.50 53.90
C THR A 14 24.27 50.10 52.50
N CYS A 15 23.76 51.32 52.31
CA CYS A 15 24.00 52.23 51.18
C CYS A 15 25.32 52.99 51.36
N VAL A 16 26.01 53.36 50.28
CA VAL A 16 26.81 54.60 50.21
C VAL A 16 26.64 55.22 48.82
N ASN A 17 26.40 56.53 48.84
CA ASN A 17 26.15 57.43 47.73
C ASN A 17 27.36 58.38 47.62
N THR A 18 27.85 58.65 46.41
CA THR A 18 28.63 59.87 46.10
C THR A 18 28.37 60.25 44.64
N GLY A 19 27.61 61.32 44.44
CA GLY A 19 27.30 61.86 43.13
C GLY A 19 28.45 62.69 42.53
N HIS A 20 28.28 63.07 41.26
CA HIS A 20 28.76 64.33 40.68
C HIS A 20 27.84 64.75 39.52
N SER A 21 27.71 66.06 39.41
CA SER A 21 26.71 66.86 38.70
C SER A 21 27.02 67.05 37.20
N ALA A 22 25.98 67.17 36.37
CA ALA A 22 25.93 68.15 35.27
C ALA A 22 24.51 68.25 34.69
N SER A 23 23.91 69.41 34.89
CA SER A 23 22.63 69.86 34.34
C SER A 23 22.77 70.34 32.89
N THR A 24 21.84 69.98 32.00
CA THR A 24 21.61 70.74 30.75
C THR A 24 20.14 70.82 30.36
N CYS A 25 19.63 72.05 30.54
CA CYS A 25 18.70 72.84 29.75
C CYS A 25 17.53 72.22 28.93
N ILE A 26 16.37 72.80 29.24
CA ILE A 26 15.03 72.65 28.69
C ILE A 26 14.92 73.27 27.29
N LYS A 27 14.27 72.57 26.35
CA LYS A 27 13.45 73.20 25.31
C LYS A 27 12.08 72.53 25.27
N SER A 28 11.10 73.30 25.74
CA SER A 28 9.66 73.07 25.64
C SER A 28 9.25 73.04 24.16
N THR A 29 8.55 71.99 23.73
CA THR A 29 7.75 72.02 22.51
C THR A 29 6.42 71.32 22.75
N ARG A 30 5.37 71.98 22.25
CA ARG A 30 3.96 71.90 22.61
C ARG A 30 3.38 70.48 22.73
N ILE A 31 2.64 70.31 23.83
CA ILE A 31 1.67 69.25 24.07
C ILE A 31 0.43 69.53 23.20
N SER A 32 0.10 68.60 22.29
CA SER A 32 -1.26 68.42 21.77
C SER A 32 -1.86 67.20 22.46
N ARG A 33 -2.91 67.42 23.26
CA ARG A 33 -3.67 66.36 23.94
C ARG A 33 -4.74 65.83 22.99
N THR A 34 -4.50 64.71 22.34
CA THR A 34 -5.54 63.74 21.95
C THR A 34 -4.87 62.41 21.58
N GLY A 35 -5.22 61.33 22.29
CA GLY A 35 -4.88 59.96 21.90
C GLY A 35 -3.93 59.20 22.83
N ILE A 36 -4.35 58.96 24.07
CA ILE A 36 -3.91 57.79 24.87
C ILE A 36 -4.50 56.58 24.11
N ILE A 37 -3.77 55.53 23.72
CA ILE A 37 -3.55 54.30 24.50
C ILE A 37 -2.74 53.34 23.61
N SER A 38 -1.68 52.78 24.20
CA SER A 38 -0.98 51.52 23.86
C SER A 38 -0.15 51.44 22.58
N ALA A 39 1.15 51.43 22.81
CA ALA A 39 2.14 50.74 21.99
C ALA A 39 1.67 49.32 21.64
N ALA A 40 1.15 49.15 20.42
CA ALA A 40 0.99 47.84 19.79
C ALA A 40 2.38 47.38 19.35
N LEU A 41 3.04 46.69 20.29
CA LEU A 41 4.24 45.91 20.05
C LEU A 41 3.97 44.98 18.84
N LEU A 42 4.76 45.17 17.79
CA LEU A 42 4.87 44.30 16.62
C LEU A 42 5.35 42.91 17.07
N ILE A 43 4.48 42.12 17.68
CA ILE A 43 4.64 40.66 17.75
C ILE A 43 3.95 40.13 16.49
N LEU A 44 4.71 40.12 15.39
CA LEU A 44 4.41 39.25 14.27
C LEU A 44 4.61 37.81 14.79
N CYS A 45 3.58 37.24 15.40
CA CYS A 45 3.47 35.81 15.59
C CYS A 45 3.45 35.20 14.19
N VAL A 46 4.63 34.86 13.68
CA VAL A 46 4.76 33.87 12.61
C VAL A 46 4.21 32.58 13.22
N SER A 47 2.94 32.32 12.95
CA SER A 47 2.38 30.99 13.04
C SER A 47 3.15 30.16 12.01
N ILE A 48 4.29 29.60 12.42
CA ILE A 48 4.89 28.48 11.73
C ILE A 48 3.87 27.37 11.93
N SER A 49 2.95 27.24 10.97
CA SER A 49 2.23 26.00 10.76
C SER A 49 3.29 24.94 10.56
N SER A 50 3.59 24.19 11.62
CA SER A 50 4.26 22.91 11.51
C SER A 50 3.33 22.03 10.69
N ALA A 51 3.42 22.13 9.37
CA ALA A 51 3.06 21.04 8.49
C ALA A 51 3.95 19.89 8.94
N GLY A 52 3.41 19.02 9.81
CA GLY A 52 4.14 17.90 10.35
C GLY A 52 4.62 17.05 9.19
N ALA A 53 5.90 17.18 8.85
CA ALA A 53 6.56 16.25 7.95
C ALA A 53 6.34 14.86 8.56
N GLN A 54 5.58 14.01 7.87
CA GLN A 54 5.43 12.62 8.29
C GLN A 54 6.84 12.06 8.42
N PRO A 55 7.21 11.45 9.56
CA PRO A 55 8.56 10.98 9.77
C PRO A 55 8.90 9.98 8.67
N SER A 56 9.95 10.27 7.90
CA SER A 56 10.50 9.33 6.93
C SER A 56 11.19 8.20 7.68
N ASN A 57 11.16 6.98 7.12
CA ASN A 57 11.77 5.83 7.75
C ASN A 57 13.30 5.99 7.85
N PRO A 58 13.88 6.12 9.05
CA PRO A 58 15.32 6.31 9.22
C PRO A 58 16.12 5.05 8.85
N LEU A 59 15.46 3.89 8.74
CA LEU A 59 16.06 2.60 8.40
C LEU A 59 15.70 2.15 6.98
N GLY A 60 15.11 3.02 6.15
CA GLY A 60 14.58 2.64 4.83
C GLY A 60 15.63 2.13 3.83
N ALA A 61 16.89 2.53 3.99
CA ALA A 61 18.01 2.11 3.13
C ALA A 61 18.78 0.88 3.67
N ASP A 62 18.47 0.40 4.88
CA ASP A 62 19.21 -0.71 5.50
C ASP A 62 18.51 -2.06 5.24
N ALA A 63 19.13 -2.88 4.39
CA ALA A 63 18.63 -4.24 4.09
C ALA A 63 18.60 -5.16 5.34
N ARG A 64 19.44 -4.89 6.35
CA ARG A 64 19.41 -5.63 7.62
C ARG A 64 18.16 -5.30 8.42
N ALA A 65 17.69 -4.05 8.39
CA ALA A 65 16.46 -3.63 9.04
C ALA A 65 15.25 -4.38 8.48
N ALA A 66 15.15 -4.51 7.14
CA ALA A 66 14.09 -5.32 6.51
C ALA A 66 14.18 -6.81 6.89
N SER A 67 15.39 -7.36 6.97
CA SER A 67 15.60 -8.76 7.37
C SER A 67 15.14 -9.04 8.81
N ILE A 68 15.50 -8.16 9.75
CA ILE A 68 15.08 -8.26 11.16
C ILE A 68 13.58 -8.01 11.29
N GLY A 69 13.05 -7.00 10.60
CA GLY A 69 11.61 -6.73 10.54
C GLY A 69 10.81 -7.93 10.07
N GLY A 70 11.32 -8.71 9.11
CA GLY A 70 10.68 -9.94 8.67
C GLY A 70 10.63 -11.04 9.75
N VAL A 71 11.64 -11.10 10.63
CA VAL A 71 11.62 -12.00 11.80
C VAL A 71 10.51 -11.59 12.75
N ILE A 72 10.40 -10.30 13.06
CA ILE A 72 9.35 -9.76 13.95
C ILE A 72 7.97 -10.02 13.35
N PHE A 73 7.79 -9.74 12.06
CA PHE A 73 6.53 -9.95 11.35
C PHE A 73 6.05 -11.40 11.42
N ARG A 74 6.94 -12.36 11.15
CA ARG A 74 6.60 -13.78 11.23
C ARG A 74 6.19 -14.22 12.63
N ALA A 75 6.84 -13.66 13.65
CA ALA A 75 6.56 -14.02 15.04
C ALA A 75 5.26 -13.38 15.58
N GLN A 76 4.91 -12.17 15.13
CA GLN A 76 3.91 -11.34 15.81
C GLN A 76 2.71 -10.96 14.93
N CYS A 77 2.89 -10.90 13.60
CA CYS A 77 1.87 -10.37 12.67
C CYS A 77 1.28 -11.44 11.75
N ALA A 78 2.06 -12.48 11.42
CA ALA A 78 1.69 -13.49 10.42
C ALA A 78 0.45 -14.32 10.79
N THR A 79 0.11 -14.45 12.08
CA THR A 79 -1.10 -15.14 12.53
C THR A 79 -2.37 -14.51 11.98
N CYS A 80 -2.39 -13.18 11.84
CA CYS A 80 -3.54 -12.44 11.33
C CYS A 80 -3.36 -12.01 9.88
N HIS A 81 -2.15 -11.61 9.48
CA HIS A 81 -1.87 -11.11 8.13
C HIS A 81 -1.36 -12.18 7.14
N GLY A 82 -1.24 -13.43 7.58
CA GLY A 82 -0.67 -14.52 6.80
C GLY A 82 0.86 -14.50 6.77
N ALA A 83 1.48 -15.66 6.60
CA ALA A 83 2.94 -15.78 6.49
C ALA A 83 3.52 -15.06 5.27
N ASP A 84 2.70 -14.88 4.22
CA ASP A 84 3.02 -14.14 3.00
C ASP A 84 2.53 -12.68 3.01
N ALA A 85 2.01 -12.21 4.15
CA ALA A 85 1.48 -10.86 4.37
C ALA A 85 0.29 -10.45 3.47
N LYS A 86 -0.38 -11.42 2.80
CA LYS A 86 -1.50 -11.13 1.89
C LYS A 86 -2.87 -11.04 2.56
N GLY A 87 -2.92 -11.17 3.88
CA GLY A 87 -4.16 -11.16 4.64
C GLY A 87 -4.92 -12.48 4.58
N ILE A 88 -5.96 -12.57 5.40
CA ILE A 88 -6.80 -13.74 5.61
C ILE A 88 -8.25 -13.28 5.50
N SER A 89 -8.93 -13.65 4.40
CA SER A 89 -10.28 -13.16 4.10
C SER A 89 -11.32 -13.50 5.16
N SER A 90 -11.16 -14.60 5.91
CA SER A 90 -12.12 -15.02 6.95
C SER A 90 -12.10 -14.15 8.21
N ILE A 91 -11.08 -13.30 8.39
CA ILE A 91 -10.96 -12.37 9.52
C ILE A 91 -10.74 -10.92 9.04
N GLU A 92 -11.06 -10.64 7.77
CA GLU A 92 -11.05 -9.30 7.18
C GLU A 92 -9.71 -8.55 7.28
N THR A 93 -8.59 -9.28 7.31
CA THR A 93 -7.26 -8.64 7.33
C THR A 93 -6.80 -8.27 5.91
N PRO A 94 -6.23 -7.06 5.72
CA PRO A 94 -5.85 -6.56 4.39
C PRO A 94 -4.58 -7.23 3.85
N ASP A 95 -4.43 -7.19 2.53
CA ASP A 95 -3.19 -7.55 1.84
C ASP A 95 -2.14 -6.45 2.04
N LEU A 96 -1.19 -6.71 2.95
CA LEU A 96 -0.17 -5.74 3.31
C LEU A 96 0.86 -5.52 2.19
N THR A 97 0.96 -6.46 1.24
CA THR A 97 1.84 -6.29 0.08
C THR A 97 1.35 -5.17 -0.85
N LEU A 98 0.10 -4.74 -0.71
CA LEU A 98 -0.50 -3.68 -1.50
C LEU A 98 -0.62 -2.34 -0.76
N LEU A 99 -0.08 -2.20 0.45
CA LEU A 99 -0.23 -0.98 1.28
C LEU A 99 0.12 0.30 0.54
N TRP A 100 1.26 0.30 -0.17
CA TRP A 100 1.76 1.49 -0.86
C TRP A 100 1.18 1.71 -2.25
N THR A 101 0.24 0.88 -2.70
CA THR A 101 -0.53 1.19 -3.91
C THR A 101 -1.70 2.14 -3.62
N GLN A 102 -2.07 2.30 -2.35
CA GLN A 102 -3.12 3.22 -1.93
C GLN A 102 -2.58 4.66 -1.84
N ALA A 103 -3.31 5.60 -2.45
CA ALA A 103 -2.95 7.01 -2.42
C ALA A 103 -2.93 7.55 -0.98
N GLY A 104 -1.86 8.25 -0.61
CA GLY A 104 -1.71 8.88 0.71
C GLY A 104 -1.07 8.02 1.79
N ILE A 105 -0.76 6.74 1.52
CA ILE A 105 -0.02 5.90 2.47
C ILE A 105 1.48 6.23 2.44
N SER A 106 1.99 6.66 3.58
CA SER A 106 3.40 6.96 3.84
C SER A 106 3.99 6.00 4.87
N ASP A 107 5.31 5.87 4.91
CA ASP A 107 6.01 5.05 5.89
C ASP A 107 5.64 5.46 7.33
N GLY A 108 5.54 6.76 7.59
CA GLY A 108 5.08 7.30 8.88
C GLY A 108 3.65 6.89 9.23
N SER A 109 2.73 6.91 8.27
CA SER A 109 1.35 6.45 8.54
C SER A 109 1.27 4.94 8.84
N VAL A 110 2.12 4.12 8.18
CA VAL A 110 2.19 2.68 8.47
C VAL A 110 2.80 2.46 9.84
N PHE A 111 3.87 3.19 10.19
CA PHE A 111 4.46 3.17 11.52
C PHE A 111 3.42 3.47 12.61
N GLU A 112 2.65 4.56 12.48
CA GLU A 112 1.63 4.93 13.46
C GLU A 112 0.50 3.90 13.54
N SER A 113 0.10 3.30 12.41
CA SER A 113 -0.92 2.24 12.40
C SER A 113 -0.46 1.00 13.18
N ILE A 114 0.82 0.62 13.10
CA ILE A 114 1.37 -0.50 13.88
C ILE A 114 1.44 -0.11 15.37
N LYS A 115 1.90 1.11 15.67
CA LYS A 115 2.10 1.61 17.03
C LYS A 115 0.79 1.75 17.81
N GLN A 116 -0.20 2.41 17.21
CA GLN A 116 -1.47 2.73 17.86
C GLN A 116 -2.56 1.68 17.60
N GLY A 117 -2.31 0.75 16.68
CA GLY A 117 -3.36 -0.12 16.14
C GLY A 117 -4.29 0.65 15.21
N VAL A 118 -5.29 -0.04 14.67
CA VAL A 118 -6.26 0.57 13.76
C VAL A 118 -7.63 0.64 14.47
N PRO A 119 -8.10 1.85 14.84
CA PRO A 119 -9.38 2.02 15.52
C PRO A 119 -10.54 1.39 14.74
N GLY A 120 -11.41 0.66 15.44
CA GLY A 120 -12.55 -0.04 14.83
C GLY A 120 -12.19 -1.36 14.14
N SER A 121 -10.96 -1.86 14.28
CA SER A 121 -10.54 -3.17 13.77
C SER A 121 -10.02 -4.08 14.88
N ILE A 122 -9.69 -5.32 14.52
CA ILE A 122 -9.01 -6.28 15.41
C ILE A 122 -7.49 -6.02 15.57
N MET A 123 -6.91 -5.09 14.81
CA MET A 123 -5.48 -4.80 14.83
C MET A 123 -5.11 -3.99 16.09
N PRO A 124 -4.40 -4.59 17.07
CA PRO A 124 -4.12 -3.93 18.34
C PRO A 124 -2.96 -2.93 18.22
N ALA A 125 -2.85 -2.06 19.23
CA ALA A 125 -1.64 -1.27 19.45
C ALA A 125 -0.48 -2.18 19.85
N HIS A 126 0.71 -1.95 19.29
CA HIS A 126 1.91 -2.72 19.62
C HIS A 126 2.91 -1.88 20.43
N GLY A 127 3.39 -2.44 21.54
CA GLY A 127 4.36 -1.80 22.44
C GLY A 127 5.83 -1.98 22.04
N PHE A 128 6.13 -2.25 20.76
CA PHE A 128 7.51 -2.41 20.31
C PHE A 128 8.28 -1.07 20.40
N PRO A 129 9.61 -1.12 20.64
CA PRO A 129 10.46 0.05 20.48
C PRO A 129 10.34 0.65 19.07
N ASP A 130 10.43 1.98 18.95
CA ASP A 130 10.30 2.68 17.67
C ASP A 130 11.26 2.13 16.59
N THR A 131 12.48 1.73 16.98
CA THR A 131 13.43 1.09 16.06
C THR A 131 12.88 -0.21 15.47
N GLU A 132 12.22 -1.06 16.26
CA GLU A 132 11.62 -2.31 15.81
C GLU A 132 10.39 -2.08 14.92
N LEU A 133 9.58 -1.06 15.23
CA LEU A 133 8.50 -0.63 14.37
C LEU A 133 9.02 -0.13 13.01
N TRP A 134 10.11 0.63 12.97
CA TRP A 134 10.74 1.03 11.72
C TRP A 134 11.33 -0.16 10.95
N MET A 135 11.89 -1.16 11.63
CA MET A 135 12.33 -2.41 10.98
C MET A 135 11.14 -3.15 10.35
N LEU A 136 9.99 -3.21 11.02
CA LEU A 136 8.75 -3.75 10.46
C LEU A 136 8.31 -2.98 9.20
N VAL A 137 8.33 -1.65 9.24
CA VAL A 137 8.01 -0.82 8.06
C VAL A 137 8.99 -1.09 6.91
N SER A 138 10.30 -1.21 7.19
CA SER A 138 11.31 -1.59 6.19
C SER A 138 11.06 -2.97 5.59
N TYR A 139 10.62 -3.94 6.41
CA TYR A 139 10.23 -5.27 5.92
C TYR A 139 9.00 -5.19 5.02
N LEU A 140 7.94 -4.51 5.47
CA LEU A 140 6.72 -4.34 4.69
C LEU A 140 7.00 -3.63 3.36
N ARG A 141 7.90 -2.64 3.35
CA ARG A 141 8.42 -2.05 2.11
C ARG A 141 9.12 -3.05 1.20
N SER A 142 9.97 -3.92 1.76
CA SER A 142 10.71 -4.93 0.98
C SER A 142 9.82 -5.98 0.31
N ILE A 143 8.65 -6.27 0.89
CA ILE A 143 7.67 -7.22 0.34
C ILE A 143 6.51 -6.55 -0.38
N SER A 144 6.45 -5.20 -0.34
CA SER A 144 5.41 -4.46 -1.01
C SER A 144 5.55 -4.63 -2.52
N VAL A 145 4.44 -4.92 -3.18
CA VAL A 145 4.34 -4.75 -4.61
C VAL A 145 4.41 -3.25 -4.82
N ALA A 146 5.54 -2.77 -5.35
CA ALA A 146 5.59 -1.44 -5.91
C ALA A 146 4.52 -1.39 -7.01
N GLY A 147 3.35 -0.83 -6.73
CA GLY A 147 2.48 -0.32 -7.79
C GLY A 147 3.37 0.55 -8.68
N SER A 148 3.32 0.35 -10.00
CA SER A 148 4.33 0.93 -10.89
C SER A 148 4.48 2.42 -10.63
N SER A 149 5.59 2.81 -10.01
CA SER A 149 6.01 4.21 -9.91
C SER A 149 6.64 4.68 -11.22
N THR A 150 6.79 3.77 -12.19
CA THR A 150 7.12 4.07 -13.58
C THR A 150 5.86 4.56 -14.29
N PRO A 151 5.84 5.80 -14.81
CA PRO A 151 4.77 6.24 -15.69
C PRO A 151 4.64 5.25 -16.87
N PHE A 152 3.42 4.81 -17.16
CA PHE A 152 3.18 4.09 -18.41
C PHE A 152 3.25 5.11 -19.56
N THR A 153 4.24 4.96 -20.44
CA THR A 153 4.50 5.90 -21.55
C THR A 153 4.07 5.35 -22.91
N GLY A 154 3.28 4.28 -22.94
CA GLY A 154 2.78 3.67 -24.18
C GLY A 154 1.55 4.40 -24.75
N ASP A 155 1.24 4.15 -26.01
CA ASP A 155 0.04 4.64 -26.70
C ASP A 155 -1.21 3.87 -26.22
N GLU A 156 -2.08 4.54 -25.47
CA GLU A 156 -3.32 3.96 -24.93
C GLU A 156 -4.30 3.50 -26.02
N LEU A 157 -4.37 4.21 -27.16
CA LEU A 157 -5.29 3.88 -28.25
C LEU A 157 -4.80 2.64 -29.00
N ASN A 158 -3.49 2.54 -29.25
CA ASN A 158 -2.89 1.34 -29.81
C ASN A 158 -3.02 0.17 -28.83
N GLY A 159 -2.74 0.42 -27.55
CA GLY A 159 -2.86 -0.55 -26.47
C GLY A 159 -4.24 -1.18 -26.37
N ARG A 160 -5.30 -0.38 -26.48
CA ARG A 160 -6.68 -0.87 -26.51
C ARG A 160 -6.94 -1.80 -27.71
N LYS A 161 -6.43 -1.46 -28.90
CA LYS A 161 -6.58 -2.30 -30.10
C LYS A 161 -5.88 -3.64 -29.93
N LEU A 162 -4.62 -3.61 -29.49
CA LEU A 162 -3.80 -4.79 -29.24
C LEU A 162 -4.41 -5.67 -28.13
N PHE A 163 -4.91 -5.06 -27.06
CA PHE A 163 -5.61 -5.77 -25.99
C PHE A 163 -6.83 -6.52 -26.53
N ASN A 164 -7.67 -5.85 -27.32
CA ASN A 164 -8.88 -6.47 -27.88
C ASN A 164 -8.54 -7.64 -28.82
N ALA A 165 -7.45 -7.52 -29.59
CA ALA A 165 -7.01 -8.56 -30.52
C ALA A 165 -6.42 -9.79 -29.82
N ASN A 166 -5.65 -9.59 -28.74
CA ASN A 166 -4.83 -10.65 -28.14
C ASN A 166 -5.32 -11.14 -26.77
N CYS A 167 -5.96 -10.27 -25.99
CA CYS A 167 -6.27 -10.52 -24.58
C CYS A 167 -7.78 -10.56 -24.31
N GLY A 168 -8.54 -9.74 -25.03
CA GLY A 168 -9.97 -9.48 -24.81
C GLY A 168 -10.88 -10.69 -24.99
N GLN A 169 -10.44 -11.73 -25.72
CA GLN A 169 -11.17 -12.99 -25.82
C GLN A 169 -11.29 -13.70 -24.47
N CYS A 170 -10.27 -13.59 -23.61
CA CYS A 170 -10.22 -14.30 -22.33
C CYS A 170 -10.40 -13.37 -21.13
N HIS A 171 -9.80 -12.19 -21.18
CA HIS A 171 -9.83 -11.21 -20.10
C HIS A 171 -10.90 -10.16 -20.34
N ARG A 172 -11.47 -9.68 -19.24
CA ARG A 172 -12.39 -8.54 -19.26
C ARG A 172 -11.73 -7.28 -18.71
N VAL A 173 -12.16 -6.15 -19.26
CA VAL A 173 -11.86 -4.80 -18.79
C VAL A 173 -13.16 -3.99 -18.85
N ASP A 174 -13.48 -3.36 -17.75
CA ASP A 174 -14.64 -2.48 -17.52
C ASP A 174 -15.97 -3.14 -17.93
N GLY A 175 -16.08 -4.44 -17.63
CA GLY A 175 -17.25 -5.27 -17.93
C GLY A 175 -17.29 -5.84 -19.35
N ALA A 176 -16.37 -5.48 -20.24
CA ALA A 176 -16.30 -5.99 -21.61
C ALA A 176 -15.16 -7.01 -21.78
N GLY A 177 -15.37 -8.03 -22.62
CA GLY A 177 -14.39 -9.08 -22.92
C GLY A 177 -14.73 -10.45 -22.33
N GLY A 178 -13.71 -11.31 -22.24
CA GLY A 178 -13.87 -12.71 -21.86
C GLY A 178 -14.07 -12.98 -20.37
N SER A 179 -14.49 -14.21 -20.07
CA SER A 179 -14.69 -14.69 -18.69
C SER A 179 -13.80 -15.88 -18.31
N LEU A 180 -12.95 -16.32 -19.23
CA LEU A 180 -12.03 -17.42 -19.01
C LEU A 180 -10.88 -17.00 -18.08
N GLY A 181 -10.32 -15.81 -18.31
CA GLY A 181 -9.28 -15.19 -17.49
C GLY A 181 -9.82 -14.18 -16.46
N PRO A 182 -8.98 -13.71 -15.52
CA PRO A 182 -9.34 -12.71 -14.53
C PRO A 182 -9.66 -11.35 -15.16
N SER A 183 -10.49 -10.56 -14.46
CA SER A 183 -10.71 -9.16 -14.79
C SER A 183 -9.42 -8.36 -14.60
N LEU A 184 -9.08 -7.58 -15.62
CA LEU A 184 -7.91 -6.71 -15.66
C LEU A 184 -8.25 -5.23 -15.41
N THR A 185 -9.52 -4.91 -15.12
CA THR A 185 -9.91 -3.57 -14.62
C THR A 185 -9.06 -3.19 -13.40
N GLY A 186 -8.43 -2.03 -13.46
CA GLY A 186 -7.57 -1.50 -12.41
C GLY A 186 -6.43 -2.46 -12.03
N ILE A 187 -5.92 -3.28 -12.96
CA ILE A 187 -4.86 -4.24 -12.63
C ILE A 187 -3.52 -3.55 -12.35
N THR A 188 -3.25 -2.42 -13.00
CA THR A 188 -1.99 -1.66 -12.85
C THR A 188 -1.84 -1.00 -11.48
N SER A 189 -2.95 -0.73 -10.79
CA SER A 189 -2.93 -0.26 -9.40
C SER A 189 -2.66 -1.38 -8.40
N ARG A 190 -2.77 -2.64 -8.82
CA ARG A 190 -2.62 -3.83 -7.97
C ARG A 190 -1.35 -4.63 -8.27
N ARG A 191 -0.69 -4.38 -9.39
CA ARG A 191 0.47 -5.12 -9.89
C ARG A 191 1.46 -4.17 -10.55
N SER A 192 2.75 -4.38 -10.30
CA SER A 192 3.83 -3.67 -10.98
C SER A 192 3.85 -3.98 -12.48
N GLN A 193 4.32 -3.05 -13.31
CA GLN A 193 4.57 -3.27 -14.73
C GLN A 193 5.42 -4.52 -15.00
N GLU A 194 6.48 -4.75 -14.22
CA GLU A 194 7.35 -5.93 -14.38
C GLU A 194 6.57 -7.25 -14.21
N LEU A 195 5.82 -7.40 -13.11
CA LEU A 195 4.96 -8.57 -12.90
C LEU A 195 3.90 -8.76 -13.99
N LEU A 196 3.33 -7.67 -14.50
CA LEU A 196 2.34 -7.73 -15.59
C LEU A 196 3.01 -8.19 -16.88
N SER A 197 4.16 -7.62 -17.22
CA SER A 197 4.95 -8.03 -18.37
C SER A 197 5.37 -9.49 -18.27
N ASN A 198 5.87 -9.92 -17.11
CA ASN A 198 6.27 -11.31 -16.87
C ASN A 198 5.08 -12.26 -16.98
N SER A 199 3.88 -11.87 -16.55
CA SER A 199 2.66 -12.69 -16.71
C SER A 199 2.29 -12.91 -18.19
N VAL A 200 2.65 -11.98 -19.07
CA VAL A 200 2.45 -12.08 -20.52
C VAL A 200 3.57 -12.89 -21.18
N ARG A 201 4.81 -12.77 -20.71
CA ARG A 201 5.98 -13.51 -21.24
C ARG A 201 6.02 -14.97 -20.77
N ASP A 202 5.64 -15.24 -19.52
CA ASP A 202 5.59 -16.55 -18.90
C ASP A 202 4.27 -16.74 -18.13
N SER A 203 3.27 -17.27 -18.83
CA SER A 203 1.93 -17.48 -18.28
C SER A 203 1.83 -18.63 -17.26
N ASN A 204 2.87 -19.46 -17.13
CA ASN A 204 2.91 -20.60 -16.21
C ASN A 204 3.61 -20.28 -14.89
N ALA A 205 4.51 -19.30 -14.87
CA ALA A 205 5.23 -18.90 -13.66
C ALA A 205 4.28 -18.53 -12.51
N LEU A 206 3.20 -17.80 -12.80
CA LEU A 206 2.27 -17.28 -11.78
C LEU A 206 0.81 -17.32 -12.26
N ILE A 207 0.13 -18.45 -12.03
CA ILE A 207 -1.30 -18.58 -12.33
C ILE A 207 -2.14 -18.00 -11.19
N ALA A 208 -3.05 -17.07 -11.51
CA ALA A 208 -3.94 -16.43 -10.53
C ALA A 208 -4.81 -17.45 -9.78
N ARG A 209 -5.10 -17.16 -8.51
CA ARG A 209 -5.98 -17.99 -7.67
C ARG A 209 -7.37 -18.10 -8.32
N GLY A 210 -7.91 -19.31 -8.39
CA GLY A 210 -9.19 -19.58 -9.06
C GLY A 210 -9.12 -19.66 -10.59
N TYR A 211 -7.92 -19.51 -11.18
CA TYR A 211 -7.68 -19.65 -12.61
C TYR A 211 -6.76 -20.82 -12.97
N LYS A 212 -6.40 -21.65 -11.98
CA LYS A 212 -5.70 -22.92 -12.23
C LYS A 212 -6.62 -23.84 -13.04
N PRO A 213 -6.21 -24.24 -14.25
CA PRO A 213 -7.04 -25.08 -15.09
C PRO A 213 -7.07 -26.51 -14.57
N ILE A 214 -8.13 -27.21 -14.95
CA ILE A 214 -8.29 -28.65 -14.73
C ILE A 214 -8.67 -29.33 -16.04
N SER A 215 -8.42 -30.62 -16.11
CA SER A 215 -8.96 -31.47 -17.15
C SER A 215 -9.50 -32.77 -16.58
N PHE A 216 -10.56 -33.31 -17.18
CA PHE A 216 -11.14 -34.59 -16.81
C PHE A 216 -11.92 -35.20 -17.97
N ARG A 217 -12.25 -36.48 -17.87
CA ARG A 217 -13.20 -37.14 -18.77
C ARG A 217 -14.55 -37.32 -18.06
N ASN A 218 -15.63 -36.94 -18.73
CA ASN A 218 -16.99 -37.18 -18.23
C ASN A 218 -17.45 -38.63 -18.49
N SER A 219 -18.68 -38.96 -18.08
CA SER A 219 -19.32 -40.26 -18.29
C SER A 219 -19.47 -40.65 -19.77
N GLU A 220 -19.53 -39.68 -20.67
CA GLU A 220 -19.53 -39.87 -22.14
C GLU A 220 -18.11 -40.05 -22.72
N ASN A 221 -17.09 -40.15 -21.87
CA ASN A 221 -15.68 -40.21 -22.25
C ASN A 221 -15.20 -38.97 -23.04
N LYS A 222 -15.90 -37.84 -22.95
CA LYS A 222 -15.49 -36.56 -23.53
C LYS A 222 -14.45 -35.90 -22.62
N LEU A 223 -13.33 -35.47 -23.20
CA LEU A 223 -12.35 -34.64 -22.49
C LEU A 223 -12.94 -33.23 -22.29
N VAL A 224 -12.98 -32.81 -21.03
CA VAL A 224 -13.37 -31.46 -20.62
C VAL A 224 -12.15 -30.79 -20.03
N GLN A 225 -11.86 -29.57 -20.47
CA GLN A 225 -10.76 -28.75 -19.97
C GLN A 225 -11.23 -27.31 -19.78
N GLY A 226 -10.79 -26.69 -18.68
CA GLY A 226 -11.20 -25.33 -18.37
C GLY A 226 -10.84 -24.92 -16.94
N VAL A 227 -11.49 -23.84 -16.49
CA VAL A 227 -11.25 -23.23 -15.18
C VAL A 227 -12.50 -23.39 -14.31
N ILE A 228 -12.33 -23.91 -13.09
CA ILE A 228 -13.43 -24.02 -12.12
C ILE A 228 -13.92 -22.61 -11.74
N LYS A 229 -15.23 -22.37 -11.88
CA LYS A 229 -15.89 -21.13 -11.42
C LYS A 229 -16.64 -21.31 -10.11
N SER A 230 -17.12 -22.53 -9.86
CA SER A 230 -17.75 -22.91 -8.59
C SER A 230 -17.56 -24.42 -8.37
N GLU A 231 -17.42 -24.83 -7.11
CA GLU A 231 -17.34 -26.23 -6.72
C GLU A 231 -18.06 -26.39 -5.37
N ASP A 232 -19.00 -27.33 -5.32
CA ASP A 232 -19.72 -27.72 -4.09
C ASP A 232 -19.48 -29.21 -3.77
N ALA A 233 -20.25 -29.78 -2.84
CA ALA A 233 -20.09 -31.17 -2.43
C ALA A 233 -20.39 -32.20 -3.55
N PHE A 234 -21.21 -31.84 -4.54
CA PHE A 234 -21.75 -32.76 -5.55
C PHE A 234 -21.39 -32.34 -6.97
N SER A 235 -21.23 -31.03 -7.23
CA SER A 235 -21.07 -30.49 -8.57
C SER A 235 -19.83 -29.61 -8.73
N ILE A 236 -19.35 -29.52 -9.97
CA ILE A 236 -18.39 -28.51 -10.39
C ILE A 236 -18.97 -27.70 -11.54
N GLN A 237 -18.80 -26.39 -11.49
CA GLN A 237 -19.05 -25.50 -12.62
C GLN A 237 -17.72 -25.10 -13.23
N ILE A 238 -17.56 -25.36 -14.51
CA ILE A 238 -16.34 -25.12 -15.26
C ILE A 238 -16.62 -24.18 -16.43
N MET A 239 -15.76 -23.17 -16.58
CA MET A 239 -15.66 -22.38 -17.79
C MET A 239 -14.75 -23.14 -18.75
N GLU A 240 -15.32 -23.74 -19.78
CA GLU A 240 -14.58 -24.43 -20.84
C GLU A 240 -13.80 -23.43 -21.70
N LEU A 241 -12.80 -23.91 -22.46
CA LEU A 241 -11.92 -23.09 -23.30
C LEU A 241 -12.67 -22.29 -24.39
N ASN A 242 -13.85 -22.76 -24.80
CA ASN A 242 -14.75 -22.08 -25.74
C ASN A 242 -15.67 -21.05 -25.05
N GLN A 243 -15.40 -20.69 -23.79
CA GLN A 243 -16.21 -19.79 -22.96
C GLN A 243 -17.63 -20.29 -22.66
N LYS A 244 -17.88 -21.60 -22.79
CA LYS A 244 -19.12 -22.21 -22.32
C LYS A 244 -19.00 -22.50 -20.83
N LEU A 245 -19.95 -22.00 -20.04
CA LEU A 245 -20.13 -22.44 -18.66
C LEU A 245 -20.90 -23.76 -18.67
N SER A 246 -20.28 -24.81 -18.15
CA SER A 246 -20.87 -26.14 -18.03
C SER A 246 -20.81 -26.61 -16.58
N ALA A 247 -21.81 -27.40 -16.16
CA ALA A 247 -21.87 -28.00 -14.83
C ALA A 247 -21.80 -29.51 -14.96
N PHE A 248 -21.03 -30.16 -14.09
CA PHE A 248 -20.84 -31.61 -14.06
C PHE A 248 -21.02 -32.13 -12.64
N MET A 249 -21.70 -33.26 -12.49
CA MET A 249 -21.72 -33.99 -11.22
C MET A 249 -20.39 -34.69 -11.02
N LYS A 250 -19.84 -34.64 -9.80
CA LYS A 250 -18.58 -35.30 -9.46
C LYS A 250 -18.66 -36.82 -9.63
N SER A 251 -19.86 -37.41 -9.51
CA SER A 251 -20.12 -38.83 -9.82
C SER A 251 -19.82 -39.20 -11.27
N ASP A 252 -19.92 -38.23 -12.19
CA ASP A 252 -19.77 -38.45 -13.62
C ASP A 252 -18.33 -38.19 -14.09
N ILE A 253 -17.43 -37.92 -13.15
CA ILE A 253 -16.03 -37.57 -13.40
C ILE A 253 -15.15 -38.72 -12.91
N ALA A 254 -14.45 -39.38 -13.84
CA ALA A 254 -13.58 -40.49 -13.48
C ALA A 254 -12.36 -40.03 -12.66
N GLN A 255 -11.64 -39.02 -13.16
CA GLN A 255 -10.45 -38.47 -12.52
C GLN A 255 -10.25 -37.02 -12.96
N ILE A 256 -9.92 -36.15 -12.00
CA ILE A 256 -9.57 -34.75 -12.26
C ILE A 256 -8.05 -34.61 -12.26
N ASN A 257 -7.49 -34.13 -13.37
CA ASN A 257 -6.12 -33.69 -13.46
C ASN A 257 -6.03 -32.19 -13.17
N ARG A 258 -5.13 -31.80 -12.25
CA ARG A 258 -4.93 -30.43 -11.78
C ARG A 258 -3.54 -29.86 -12.13
N ASP A 259 -2.67 -30.66 -12.73
CA ASP A 259 -1.32 -30.26 -13.13
C ASP A 259 -1.33 -29.77 -14.59
N VAL A 260 -2.27 -28.89 -14.88
CA VAL A 260 -2.48 -28.37 -16.23
C VAL A 260 -1.80 -27.00 -16.34
N SER A 261 -1.00 -26.83 -17.38
CA SER A 261 -0.41 -25.54 -17.76
C SER A 261 -1.50 -24.48 -17.94
N SER A 262 -1.14 -23.22 -17.70
CA SER A 262 -2.01 -22.07 -17.91
C SER A 262 -2.67 -22.10 -19.28
N VAL A 263 -3.95 -21.74 -19.32
CA VAL A 263 -4.71 -21.57 -20.56
C VAL A 263 -4.37 -20.23 -21.22
N MET A 264 -3.80 -19.28 -20.46
CA MET A 264 -3.32 -18.04 -21.03
C MET A 264 -2.08 -18.33 -21.90
N PRO A 265 -2.07 -17.92 -23.17
CA PRO A 265 -0.89 -18.06 -24.01
C PRO A 265 0.23 -17.16 -23.49
N SER A 266 1.47 -17.63 -23.60
CA SER A 266 2.66 -16.79 -23.46
C SER A 266 2.93 -16.09 -24.79
N PHE A 267 3.25 -14.80 -24.75
CA PHE A 267 3.61 -14.02 -25.94
C PHE A 267 5.10 -13.71 -25.92
N SER A 268 5.82 -14.20 -26.93
CA SER A 268 7.22 -13.86 -27.13
C SER A 268 7.39 -12.41 -27.62
N VAL A 269 8.62 -11.89 -27.56
CA VAL A 269 8.94 -10.55 -28.10
C VAL A 269 8.68 -10.45 -29.60
N ALA A 270 8.73 -11.57 -30.33
CA ALA A 270 8.45 -11.63 -31.76
C ALA A 270 6.95 -11.53 -32.09
N GLU A 271 6.07 -12.01 -31.20
CA GLU A 271 4.62 -11.98 -31.37
C GLU A 271 4.00 -10.71 -30.80
N LEU A 272 4.58 -10.19 -29.73
CA LEU A 272 4.18 -8.94 -29.09
C LEU A 272 5.44 -8.24 -28.60
N SER A 273 5.88 -7.17 -29.27
CA SER A 273 7.09 -6.44 -28.88
C SER A 273 6.94 -5.76 -27.52
N ASP A 274 8.05 -5.35 -26.91
CA ASP A 274 8.01 -4.65 -25.61
C ASP A 274 7.30 -3.29 -25.71
N SER A 275 7.37 -2.63 -26.87
CA SER A 275 6.63 -1.39 -27.12
C SER A 275 5.12 -1.65 -27.16
N GLU A 276 4.68 -2.67 -27.88
CA GLU A 276 3.25 -3.04 -27.97
C GLU A 276 2.70 -3.52 -26.62
N LEU A 277 3.51 -4.24 -25.85
CA LEU A 277 3.16 -4.62 -24.49
C LEU A 277 3.05 -3.37 -23.58
N SER A 278 3.98 -2.42 -23.71
CA SER A 278 3.90 -1.14 -23.00
C SER A 278 2.63 -0.35 -23.36
N ASP A 279 2.21 -0.35 -24.62
CA ASP A 279 0.95 0.26 -25.08
C ASP A 279 -0.25 -0.40 -24.39
N ILE A 280 -0.31 -1.74 -24.37
CA ILE A 280 -1.38 -2.48 -23.66
C ILE A 280 -1.43 -2.10 -22.18
N LEU A 281 -0.27 -2.06 -21.50
CA LEU A 281 -0.21 -1.71 -20.09
C LEU A 281 -0.60 -0.23 -19.84
N SER A 282 -0.26 0.67 -20.77
CA SER A 282 -0.73 2.06 -20.76
C SER A 282 -2.25 2.14 -20.84
N PHE A 283 -2.86 1.40 -21.77
CA PHE A 283 -4.32 1.27 -21.82
C PHE A 283 -4.91 0.74 -20.51
N LEU A 284 -4.39 -0.37 -19.97
CA LEU A 284 -4.90 -0.95 -18.72
C LEU A 284 -4.78 0.02 -17.54
N ASN A 285 -3.81 0.94 -17.56
CA ASN A 285 -3.66 1.97 -16.55
C ASN A 285 -4.78 3.02 -16.54
N THR A 286 -5.52 3.15 -17.64
CA THR A 286 -6.68 4.05 -17.72
C THR A 286 -7.94 3.47 -17.07
N THR A 287 -7.93 2.18 -16.73
CA THR A 287 -9.10 1.42 -16.25
C THR A 287 -9.24 1.50 -14.73
N ARG A 288 -10.47 1.51 -14.21
CA ARG A 288 -10.78 1.79 -12.79
C ARG A 288 -11.71 0.75 -12.19
#